data_AF-A0A835NW47-F1
#
_entry.id   AF-A0A835NW47-F1
#
_cell.length_a   1.000
_cell.length_b   1.000
_cell.length_c   1.000
_cell.angle_alpha   90.00
_cell.angle_beta   90.00
_cell.angle_gamma   90.00
#
_symmetry.space_group_name_H-M   'P 1'
#
loop_
_entity.id
_entity.type
_entity.pdbx_description
1 polymer ?
#
loop_
_entity_poly.entity_id
_entity_poly.type
_entity_poly.pdbx_seq_one_letter_code
_entity_poly.pdbx_strand_id
1 'polypeptide(L)'
;MGQRWLRLLRRAAEAAGPTCVKLGQWASTRRDLFSEAFCDEFSKLHVEVSPHPWGHTDELLRKAFGEDWKGILTFPSQEPVGSGCVAQVYKAYADLAAIAGSRAKELERRSEFRSAFEAWEVSGFRGLLGWLRRRKSEEIRDERSREELSFADCCQGSPVSRMSLTEHGAKPLLNANLAAARHLMPVAIKVSHVPGW
;
A
#
# COMPACT_ATOMS: atom_id res chain seq x y z
N MET A 1 -14.47 39.33 -4.48
CA MET A 1 -13.30 38.79 -3.76
C MET A 1 -13.56 37.47 -3.02
N GLY A 2 -14.80 37.13 -2.62
CA GLY A 2 -15.11 35.93 -1.83
C GLY A 2 -14.77 34.56 -2.46
N GLN A 3 -14.89 34.42 -3.78
CA GLN A 3 -14.69 33.14 -4.46
C GLN A 3 -13.24 32.60 -4.41
N ARG A 4 -12.23 33.48 -4.25
CA ARG A 4 -10.81 33.06 -4.26
C ARG A 4 -10.38 32.40 -2.94
N TRP A 5 -10.85 32.91 -1.81
CA TRP A 5 -10.48 32.35 -0.50
C TRP A 5 -11.11 30.97 -0.28
N LEU A 6 -12.35 30.74 -0.77
CA LEU A 6 -13.01 29.44 -0.71
C LEU A 6 -12.23 28.36 -1.46
N ARG A 7 -11.71 28.69 -2.65
CA ARG A 7 -10.82 27.81 -3.41
C ARG A 7 -9.54 27.48 -2.65
N LEU A 8 -8.93 28.49 -2.01
CA LEU A 8 -7.73 28.28 -1.20
C LEU A 8 -8.01 27.39 0.01
N LEU A 9 -9.13 27.62 0.69
CA LEU A 9 -9.55 26.82 1.85
C LEU A 9 -9.83 25.36 1.44
N ARG A 10 -10.50 25.14 0.32
CA ARG A 10 -10.73 23.80 -0.22
C ARG A 10 -9.42 23.08 -0.52
N ARG A 11 -8.48 23.74 -1.22
CA ARG A 11 -7.15 23.17 -1.51
C ARG A 11 -6.36 22.87 -0.23
N ALA A 12 -6.49 23.72 0.79
CA ALA A 12 -5.89 23.46 2.09
C ALA A 12 -6.51 22.23 2.77
N ALA A 13 -7.84 22.04 2.66
CA ALA A 13 -8.50 20.84 3.17
C ALA A 13 -8.07 19.57 2.42
N GLU A 14 -7.86 19.64 1.10
CA GLU A 14 -7.28 18.55 0.30
C GLU A 14 -5.86 18.19 0.76
N ALA A 15 -5.00 19.21 0.91
CA ALA A 15 -3.62 19.04 1.34
C ALA A 15 -3.50 18.52 2.78
N ALA A 16 -4.43 18.88 3.66
CA ALA A 16 -4.49 18.37 5.03
C ALA A 16 -4.88 16.88 5.12
N GLY A 17 -5.39 16.30 4.02
CA GLY A 17 -5.57 14.86 3.87
C GLY A 17 -7.01 14.37 4.05
N PRO A 18 -7.21 13.04 4.06
CA PRO A 18 -8.52 12.41 3.89
C PRO A 18 -9.56 12.82 4.93
N THR A 19 -9.16 13.05 6.17
CA THR A 19 -10.07 13.47 7.24
C THR A 19 -10.66 14.85 6.95
N CYS A 20 -9.82 15.82 6.58
CA CYS A 20 -10.26 17.16 6.23
C CYS A 20 -11.10 17.17 4.95
N VAL A 21 -10.76 16.35 3.96
CA VAL A 21 -11.59 16.17 2.76
C VAL A 21 -12.97 15.61 3.12
N LYS A 22 -13.05 14.58 3.96
CA LYS A 22 -14.34 14.01 4.40
C LYS A 22 -15.18 15.01 5.20
N LEU A 23 -14.55 15.80 6.06
CA LEU A 23 -15.25 16.86 6.79
C LEU A 23 -15.77 17.94 5.83
N GLY A 24 -14.97 18.32 4.83
CA GLY A 24 -15.38 19.25 3.79
C GLY A 24 -16.54 18.73 2.94
N GLN A 25 -16.49 17.44 2.56
CA GLN A 25 -17.57 16.75 1.86
C GLN A 25 -18.85 16.75 2.68
N TRP A 26 -18.79 16.41 3.97
CA TRP A 26 -19.95 16.50 4.87
C TRP A 26 -20.48 17.93 4.97
N ALA A 27 -19.60 18.91 5.20
CA ALA A 27 -19.97 20.32 5.33
C ALA A 27 -20.66 20.85 4.06
N SER A 28 -20.22 20.43 2.87
CA SER A 28 -20.83 20.82 1.59
C SER A 28 -22.29 20.41 1.43
N THR A 29 -22.76 19.43 2.19
CA THR A 29 -24.16 18.96 2.16
C THR A 29 -25.07 19.72 3.13
N ARG A 30 -24.50 20.57 4.01
CA ARG A 30 -25.22 21.31 5.07
C ARG A 30 -25.45 22.76 4.69
N ARG A 31 -26.28 23.00 3.66
CA ARG A 31 -26.69 24.36 3.23
C ARG A 31 -27.47 25.14 4.31
N ASP A 32 -27.92 24.45 5.35
CA ASP A 32 -28.53 25.03 6.54
C ASP A 32 -27.50 25.63 7.51
N LEU A 33 -26.24 25.16 7.47
CA LEU A 33 -25.15 25.63 8.34
C LEU A 33 -24.14 26.53 7.63
N PHE A 34 -23.94 26.32 6.33
CA PHE A 34 -22.93 27.01 5.54
C PHE A 34 -23.55 27.77 4.38
N SER A 35 -22.89 28.83 3.93
CA SER A 35 -23.36 29.61 2.79
C SER A 35 -23.37 28.77 1.51
N GLU A 36 -24.28 29.11 0.59
CA GLU A 36 -24.38 28.43 -0.71
C GLU A 36 -23.04 28.43 -1.47
N ALA A 37 -22.34 29.56 -1.49
CA ALA A 37 -21.03 29.67 -2.13
C ALA A 37 -19.97 28.73 -1.51
N PHE A 38 -20.01 28.51 -0.19
CA PHE A 38 -19.12 27.54 0.46
C PHE A 38 -19.47 26.12 0.05
N CYS A 39 -20.76 25.75 0.12
CA CYS A 39 -21.23 24.41 -0.23
C CYS A 39 -20.93 24.06 -1.69
N ASP A 40 -21.14 25.00 -2.61
CA ASP A 40 -20.86 24.80 -4.04
C ASP A 40 -19.37 24.67 -4.35
N GLU A 41 -18.49 25.37 -3.63
CA GLU A 41 -17.05 25.19 -3.83
C GLU A 41 -16.56 23.88 -3.22
N PHE A 42 -17.02 23.53 -2.00
CA PHE A 42 -16.62 22.31 -1.31
C PHE A 42 -17.27 21.04 -1.87
N SER A 43 -18.38 21.13 -2.59
CA SER A 43 -18.97 19.97 -3.27
C SER A 43 -18.03 19.35 -4.32
N LYS A 44 -17.09 20.14 -4.83
CA LYS A 44 -16.04 19.66 -5.76
C LYS A 44 -15.15 18.60 -5.12
N LEU A 45 -15.01 18.57 -3.79
CA LEU A 45 -14.28 17.53 -3.07
C LEU A 45 -14.86 16.12 -3.26
N HIS A 46 -16.11 15.99 -3.72
CA HIS A 46 -16.71 14.68 -4.00
C HIS A 46 -16.19 14.06 -5.29
N VAL A 47 -15.69 14.85 -6.22
CA VAL A 47 -15.34 14.42 -7.59
C VAL A 47 -13.94 14.82 -8.04
N GLU A 48 -13.38 15.90 -7.51
CA GLU A 48 -12.07 16.47 -7.92
C GLU A 48 -10.98 16.17 -6.89
N VAL A 49 -10.68 14.89 -6.63
CA VAL A 49 -9.50 14.54 -5.81
C VAL A 49 -8.30 14.30 -6.71
N SER A 50 -7.28 15.14 -6.57
CA SER A 50 -6.05 15.03 -7.37
C SER A 50 -5.36 13.68 -7.15
N PRO A 51 -5.00 12.93 -8.22
CA PRO A 51 -4.27 11.68 -8.09
C PRO A 51 -2.83 11.94 -7.65
N HIS A 52 -2.26 11.00 -6.91
CA HIS A 52 -0.82 10.94 -6.65
C HIS A 52 -0.07 10.43 -7.89
N PRO A 53 1.22 10.78 -8.06
CA PRO A 53 2.01 10.35 -9.21
C PRO A 53 2.25 8.83 -9.19
N TRP A 54 2.34 8.21 -10.37
CA TRP A 54 2.55 6.75 -10.53
C TRP A 54 3.73 6.20 -9.71
N GLY A 55 4.80 6.98 -9.51
CA GLY A 55 5.94 6.57 -8.68
C GLY A 55 5.55 6.16 -7.25
N HIS A 56 4.58 6.84 -6.64
CA HIS A 56 4.05 6.46 -5.32
C HIS A 56 3.29 5.13 -5.38
N THR A 57 2.55 4.88 -6.46
CA THR A 57 1.92 3.58 -6.71
C THR A 57 2.95 2.47 -6.89
N ASP A 58 3.97 2.68 -7.71
CA ASP A 58 5.05 1.70 -7.94
C ASP A 58 5.77 1.33 -6.64
N GLU A 59 6.06 2.32 -5.79
CA GLU A 59 6.68 2.09 -4.48
C GLU A 59 5.79 1.23 -3.56
N LEU A 60 4.49 1.53 -3.48
CA LEU A 60 3.55 0.74 -2.68
C LEU A 60 3.37 -0.68 -3.21
N LEU A 61 3.39 -0.86 -4.53
CA LEU A 61 3.34 -2.19 -5.14
C LEU A 61 4.61 -3.00 -4.84
N ARG A 62 5.79 -2.38 -4.89
CA ARG A 62 7.06 -3.02 -4.47
C ARG A 62 7.03 -3.42 -3.00
N LYS A 63 6.49 -2.57 -2.13
CA LYS A 63 6.34 -2.90 -0.70
C LYS A 63 5.38 -4.06 -0.46
N ALA A 64 4.27 -4.13 -1.21
CA ALA A 64 3.24 -5.15 -1.02
C ALA A 64 3.60 -6.50 -1.67
N PHE A 65 4.23 -6.49 -2.84
CA PHE A 65 4.42 -7.67 -3.69
C PHE A 65 5.91 -7.99 -4.00
N GLY A 66 6.85 -7.14 -3.56
CA GLY A 66 8.28 -7.25 -3.85
C GLY A 66 8.71 -6.55 -5.15
N GLU A 67 10.02 -6.56 -5.43
CA GLU A 67 10.62 -5.91 -6.59
C GLU A 67 10.08 -6.43 -7.94
N ASP A 68 9.62 -7.69 -7.98
CA ASP A 68 9.08 -8.33 -9.18
C ASP A 68 7.53 -8.34 -9.24
N TRP A 69 6.90 -7.31 -8.66
CA TRP A 69 5.43 -7.20 -8.65
C TRP A 69 4.82 -7.24 -10.07
N LYS A 70 5.57 -6.82 -11.09
CA LYS A 70 5.16 -6.81 -12.50
C LYS A 70 4.96 -8.22 -13.08
N GLY A 71 5.58 -9.23 -12.50
CA GLY A 71 5.30 -10.63 -12.83
C GLY A 71 3.94 -11.11 -12.32
N ILE A 72 3.36 -10.39 -11.35
CA ILE A 72 2.09 -10.72 -10.67
C ILE A 72 0.95 -9.87 -11.24
N LEU A 73 1.19 -8.58 -11.48
CA LEU A 73 0.18 -7.60 -11.88
C LEU A 73 0.58 -6.90 -13.17
N THR A 74 -0.36 -6.80 -14.10
CA THR A 74 -0.21 -6.09 -15.37
C THR A 74 -1.18 -4.92 -15.44
N PHE A 75 -0.67 -3.71 -15.62
CA PHE A 75 -1.48 -2.49 -15.73
C PHE A 75 -1.54 -2.06 -17.20
N PRO A 76 -2.73 -1.98 -17.82
CA PRO A 76 -2.89 -1.49 -19.18
C PRO A 76 -2.66 0.02 -19.31
N SER A 77 -2.80 0.78 -18.22
CA SER A 77 -2.51 2.21 -18.15
C SER A 77 -1.98 2.55 -16.75
N GLN A 78 -1.08 3.54 -16.69
CA GLN A 78 -0.61 4.15 -15.44
C GLN A 78 -1.51 5.31 -14.97
N GLU A 79 -2.54 5.64 -15.74
CA GLU A 79 -3.56 6.58 -15.32
C GLU A 79 -4.62 5.86 -14.45
N PRO A 80 -4.95 6.38 -13.27
CA PRO A 80 -6.00 5.80 -12.44
C PRO A 80 -7.36 5.96 -13.13
N VAL A 81 -8.20 4.94 -12.99
CA VAL A 81 -9.61 4.98 -13.43
C VAL A 81 -10.40 6.00 -12.62
N GLY A 82 -10.02 6.22 -11.36
CA GLY A 82 -10.59 7.24 -10.51
C GLY A 82 -9.75 7.49 -9.27
N SER A 83 -9.87 8.70 -8.70
CA SER A 83 -9.16 9.13 -7.51
C SER A 83 -10.18 9.62 -6.48
N GLY A 84 -10.08 9.12 -5.25
CA GLY A 84 -10.92 9.51 -4.12
C GLY A 84 -10.08 9.93 -2.93
N CYS A 85 -10.69 10.50 -1.90
CA CYS A 85 -9.95 11.18 -0.82
C CYS A 85 -8.93 10.31 -0.06
N VAL A 86 -9.08 8.99 -0.07
CA VAL A 86 -8.18 8.05 0.62
C VAL A 86 -7.25 7.31 -0.35
N ALA A 87 -7.69 7.06 -1.58
CA ALA A 87 -6.97 6.22 -2.52
C ALA A 87 -7.43 6.47 -3.96
N GLN A 88 -6.57 6.11 -4.92
CA GLN A 88 -6.93 6.00 -6.33
C GLN A 88 -7.00 4.54 -6.77
N VAL A 89 -7.80 4.29 -7.80
CA VAL A 89 -8.13 2.95 -8.28
C VAL A 89 -7.63 2.79 -9.70
N TYR A 90 -6.95 1.67 -9.95
CA TYR A 90 -6.47 1.27 -11.26
C TYR A 90 -7.18 0.03 -11.75
N LYS A 91 -7.36 -0.06 -13.06
CA LYS A 91 -7.67 -1.30 -13.74
C LYS A 91 -6.36 -2.06 -13.93
N ALA A 92 -6.33 -3.35 -13.58
CA ALA A 92 -5.18 -4.21 -13.82
C ALA A 92 -5.63 -5.64 -14.11
N TYR A 93 -4.68 -6.49 -14.46
CA TYR A 93 -4.84 -7.93 -14.58
C TYR A 93 -3.88 -8.63 -13.65
N ALA A 94 -4.30 -9.73 -13.03
CA ALA A 94 -3.52 -10.46 -12.06
C ALA A 94 -3.28 -11.91 -12.51
N ASP A 95 -2.04 -12.39 -12.35
CA ASP A 95 -1.67 -13.79 -12.54
C ASP A 95 -1.88 -14.57 -11.22
N LEU A 96 -2.95 -15.36 -11.15
CA LEU A 96 -3.32 -16.08 -9.93
C LEU A 96 -2.28 -17.12 -9.49
N ALA A 97 -1.54 -17.70 -10.43
CA ALA A 97 -0.49 -18.67 -10.11
C ALA A 97 0.67 -17.99 -9.37
N ALA A 98 1.01 -16.77 -9.77
CA ALA A 98 2.04 -15.97 -9.11
C ALA A 98 1.58 -15.44 -7.73
N ILE A 99 0.28 -15.12 -7.57
CA ILE A 99 -0.29 -14.68 -6.28
C ILE A 99 -0.30 -15.81 -5.24
N ALA A 100 -0.53 -17.05 -5.65
CA ALA A 100 -0.56 -18.18 -4.72
C ALA A 100 0.76 -18.35 -3.95
N GLY A 101 1.89 -18.02 -4.57
CA GLY A 101 3.21 -18.04 -3.93
C GLY A 101 3.46 -16.87 -2.95
N SER A 102 2.87 -15.69 -3.19
CA SER A 102 3.03 -14.51 -2.33
C SER A 102 2.04 -14.43 -1.17
N ARG A 103 0.91 -15.17 -1.27
CA ARG A 103 -0.20 -15.19 -0.30
C ARG A 103 0.17 -15.58 1.13
N ALA A 104 1.26 -16.32 1.34
CA ALA A 104 1.68 -16.75 2.67
C ALA A 104 1.96 -15.56 3.62
N LYS A 105 2.57 -14.48 3.10
CA LYS A 105 2.90 -13.27 3.89
C LYS A 105 1.70 -12.31 4.05
N GLU A 106 0.83 -12.22 3.05
CA GLU A 106 -0.35 -11.35 3.12
C GLU A 106 -1.45 -11.91 4.04
N LEU A 107 -1.56 -13.24 4.17
CA LEU A 107 -2.51 -13.85 5.11
C LEU A 107 -2.20 -13.46 6.55
N GLU A 108 -0.91 -13.37 6.90
CA GLU A 108 -0.40 -12.95 8.19
C GLU A 108 -0.74 -11.46 8.45
N ARG A 109 -0.43 -10.56 7.52
CA ARG A 109 -0.80 -9.13 7.63
C ARG A 109 -2.31 -8.89 7.74
N ARG A 110 -3.13 -9.64 6.97
CA ARG A 110 -4.60 -9.55 7.06
C ARG A 110 -5.13 -10.12 8.37
N SER A 111 -4.45 -11.09 8.97
CA SER A 111 -4.78 -11.58 10.31
C SER A 111 -4.55 -10.48 11.36
N GLU A 112 -3.43 -9.76 11.29
CA GLU A 112 -3.13 -8.64 12.18
C GLU A 112 -4.13 -7.49 12.04
N PHE A 113 -4.45 -7.09 10.79
CA PHE A 113 -5.40 -6.01 10.54
C PHE A 113 -6.82 -6.39 10.98
N ARG A 114 -7.22 -7.66 10.80
CA ARG A 114 -8.49 -8.17 11.32
C ARG A 114 -8.52 -8.08 12.84
N SER A 115 -7.45 -8.49 13.52
CA SER A 115 -7.34 -8.33 14.97
C SER A 115 -7.38 -6.87 15.42
N ALA A 116 -6.76 -5.95 14.67
CA ALA A 116 -6.83 -4.51 14.96
C ALA A 116 -8.25 -3.94 14.77
N PHE A 117 -8.98 -4.41 13.76
CA PHE A 117 -10.38 -4.04 13.53
C PHE A 117 -11.32 -4.62 14.59
N GLU A 118 -11.17 -5.89 14.94
CA GLU A 118 -11.91 -6.52 16.05
C GLU A 118 -11.63 -5.80 17.38
N ALA A 119 -10.37 -5.42 17.64
CA ALA A 119 -10.01 -4.64 18.82
C ALA A 119 -10.65 -3.24 18.83
N TRP A 120 -10.83 -2.62 17.66
CA TRP A 120 -11.61 -1.39 17.52
C TRP A 120 -13.09 -1.67 17.80
N GLU A 121 -13.67 -2.71 17.23
CA GLU A 121 -15.11 -3.00 17.33
C GLU A 121 -15.56 -3.30 18.78
N VAL A 122 -14.75 -4.03 19.55
CA VAL A 122 -15.09 -4.45 20.93
C VAL A 122 -15.03 -3.30 21.94
N SER A 123 -14.15 -2.30 21.77
CA SER A 123 -13.90 -1.27 22.80
C SER A 123 -13.63 0.15 22.27
N GLY A 124 -13.86 0.39 20.98
CA GLY A 124 -13.60 1.67 20.31
C GLY A 124 -12.12 2.06 20.30
N PHE A 125 -11.85 3.37 20.20
CA PHE A 125 -10.49 3.92 20.17
C PHE A 125 -9.60 3.52 21.35
N ARG A 126 -10.17 3.12 22.50
CA ARG A 126 -9.42 2.62 23.67
C ARG A 126 -8.76 1.26 23.40
N GLY A 127 -9.44 0.37 22.68
CA GLY A 127 -8.91 -0.94 22.28
C GLY A 127 -7.75 -0.80 21.30
N LEU A 128 -7.91 0.07 20.29
CA LEU A 128 -6.86 0.40 19.33
C LEU A 128 -5.63 1.03 20.02
N LEU A 129 -5.81 1.97 20.94
CA LEU A 129 -4.69 2.57 21.70
C LEU A 129 -3.97 1.54 22.57
N GLY A 130 -4.70 0.61 23.19
CA GLY A 130 -4.14 -0.48 23.98
C GLY A 130 -3.27 -1.43 23.14
N TRP A 131 -3.77 -1.81 21.96
CA TRP A 131 -3.01 -2.61 20.99
C TRP A 131 -1.76 -1.87 20.48
N LEU A 132 -1.88 -0.59 20.10
CA LEU A 132 -0.76 0.24 19.67
C LEU A 132 0.33 0.35 20.76
N ARG A 133 -0.10 0.53 22.01
CA ARG A 133 0.80 0.63 23.17
C ARG A 133 1.52 -0.69 23.46
N ARG A 134 0.86 -1.81 23.24
CA ARG A 134 1.44 -3.16 23.44
C ARG A 134 2.47 -3.48 22.36
N ARG A 135 2.16 -3.16 21.10
CA ARG A 135 3.08 -3.34 19.96
C ARG A 135 4.36 -2.52 20.09
N LYS A 136 4.23 -1.26 20.53
CA LYS A 136 5.38 -0.38 20.82
C LYS A 136 6.27 -0.93 21.95
N SER A 137 5.73 -1.72 22.87
CA SER A 137 6.50 -2.31 23.97
C SER A 137 7.22 -3.61 23.57
N GLU A 138 6.76 -4.30 22.53
CA GLU A 138 7.41 -5.50 21.99
C GLU A 138 8.56 -5.13 21.04
N GLU A 139 8.40 -4.09 20.23
CA GLU A 139 9.44 -3.55 19.35
C GLU A 139 10.64 -2.99 20.15
N ILE A 140 10.39 -2.30 21.27
CA ILE A 140 11.44 -1.83 22.20
C ILE A 140 12.15 -2.99 22.91
N ARG A 141 11.48 -4.15 23.07
CA ARG A 141 12.07 -5.34 23.70
C ARG A 141 12.99 -6.08 22.72
N ASP A 142 12.64 -6.11 21.44
CA ASP A 142 13.47 -6.72 20.39
C ASP A 142 14.73 -5.89 20.04
N GLU A 143 14.66 -4.55 20.10
CA GLU A 143 15.87 -3.71 19.95
C GLU A 143 16.87 -3.95 21.09
N ARG A 144 16.40 -4.09 22.34
CA ARG A 144 17.25 -4.38 23.50
C ARG A 144 17.91 -5.76 23.44
N SER A 145 17.25 -6.73 22.81
CA SER A 145 17.82 -8.08 22.62
C SER A 145 18.85 -8.16 21.50
N ARG A 146 18.88 -7.19 20.55
CA ARG A 146 19.90 -7.13 19.50
C ARG A 146 21.22 -6.50 19.95
N GLU A 147 21.21 -5.60 20.94
CA GLU A 147 22.46 -5.07 21.53
C GLU A 147 23.14 -6.06 22.48
N GLU A 148 22.38 -6.92 23.18
CA GLU A 148 22.93 -7.95 24.10
C GLU A 148 23.58 -9.15 23.37
N LEU A 149 23.30 -9.36 22.08
CA LEU A 149 23.92 -10.42 21.26
C LEU A 149 25.28 -10.01 20.66
N SER A 150 25.78 -8.80 20.95
CA SER A 150 27.09 -8.33 20.47
C SER A 150 28.27 -8.64 21.42
N PHE A 151 28.05 -9.33 22.55
CA PHE A 151 29.10 -9.56 23.57
C PHE A 151 29.64 -11.00 23.64
N ALA A 152 29.13 -11.95 22.86
CA ALA A 152 29.64 -13.32 22.87
C ALA A 152 29.66 -13.93 21.46
N ASP A 153 30.83 -13.91 20.82
CA ASP A 153 31.54 -15.15 20.47
C ASP A 153 32.83 -14.84 19.70
N CYS A 154 33.96 -15.08 20.37
CA CYS A 154 35.22 -15.29 19.70
C CYS A 154 35.45 -16.79 19.52
N CYS A 155 35.83 -17.15 18.30
CA CYS A 155 37.05 -17.91 17.98
C CYS A 155 36.83 -19.16 17.10
N GLN A 156 37.29 -18.99 15.84
CA GLN A 156 38.20 -19.86 15.07
C GLN A 156 37.73 -21.15 14.38
N GLY A 157 38.03 -21.21 13.06
CA GLY A 157 38.36 -22.45 12.34
C GLY A 157 38.11 -22.47 10.82
N SER A 158 39.04 -21.98 10.01
CA SER A 158 39.15 -22.29 8.56
C SER A 158 40.28 -23.32 8.34
N PRO A 159 40.27 -24.14 7.26
CA PRO A 159 40.93 -23.72 6.03
C PRO A 159 40.26 -24.15 4.71
N VAL A 160 40.71 -23.48 3.64
CA VAL A 160 40.26 -23.49 2.23
C VAL A 160 41.16 -24.35 1.34
N SER A 161 40.58 -25.09 0.37
CA SER A 161 41.00 -25.15 -1.07
C SER A 161 40.33 -26.34 -1.78
N ARG A 162 39.48 -26.12 -2.80
CA ARG A 162 39.77 -25.92 -4.24
C ARG A 162 39.78 -27.24 -5.03
N MET A 163 38.88 -27.41 -6.01
CA MET A 163 39.22 -27.68 -7.42
C MET A 163 37.97 -27.78 -8.31
N SER A 164 38.11 -27.17 -9.48
CA SER A 164 37.21 -27.07 -10.62
C SER A 164 37.23 -28.32 -11.51
N LEU A 165 36.13 -28.59 -12.23
CA LEU A 165 36.22 -29.17 -13.57
C LEU A 165 35.04 -28.71 -14.45
N THR A 166 35.38 -28.25 -15.64
CA THR A 166 34.55 -27.89 -16.79
C THR A 166 33.98 -29.13 -17.50
N GLU A 167 32.93 -28.94 -18.32
CA GLU A 167 32.67 -29.50 -19.67
C GLU A 167 31.17 -29.32 -19.98
N HIS A 168 30.77 -28.35 -20.82
CA HIS A 168 30.52 -28.43 -22.27
C HIS A 168 29.28 -29.25 -22.73
N GLY A 169 28.32 -28.55 -23.35
CA GLY A 169 27.62 -29.01 -24.56
C GLY A 169 26.16 -29.47 -24.43
N ALA A 170 25.22 -28.63 -24.90
CA ALA A 170 24.19 -28.96 -25.93
C ALA A 170 22.94 -28.06 -25.81
N LYS A 171 22.70 -27.25 -26.84
CA LYS A 171 21.37 -26.68 -27.13
C LYS A 171 20.50 -27.78 -27.75
N PRO A 172 19.19 -27.80 -27.44
CA PRO A 172 18.22 -27.93 -28.51
C PRO A 172 17.26 -26.74 -28.53
N LEU A 173 17.24 -26.07 -29.67
CA LEU A 173 16.19 -25.15 -30.08
C LEU A 173 14.91 -25.98 -30.30
N LEU A 174 13.95 -25.89 -29.39
CA LEU A 174 12.56 -26.24 -29.67
C LEU A 174 11.68 -25.12 -29.14
N ASN A 175 11.27 -24.32 -30.11
CA ASN A 175 10.15 -23.39 -30.17
C ASN A 175 9.00 -23.79 -29.21
N ALA A 176 9.06 -23.34 -27.96
CA ALA A 176 7.93 -23.38 -27.03
C ALA A 176 7.22 -22.01 -27.05
N ASN A 177 6.84 -21.59 -28.26
CA ASN A 177 5.78 -20.60 -28.44
C ASN A 177 4.45 -21.34 -28.28
N LEU A 178 4.20 -21.85 -27.06
CA LEU A 178 2.85 -22.12 -26.60
C LEU A 178 2.63 -21.08 -25.53
N ALA A 179 1.98 -19.99 -25.92
CA ALA A 179 1.35 -19.06 -25.02
C ALA A 179 0.44 -19.88 -24.10
N ALA A 180 0.99 -20.35 -22.97
CA ALA A 180 0.22 -20.74 -21.82
C ALA A 180 -0.67 -19.55 -21.58
N ALA A 181 -1.97 -19.71 -21.81
CA ALA A 181 -2.96 -18.69 -21.56
C ALA A 181 -2.84 -18.35 -20.08
N ARG A 182 -1.97 -17.40 -19.73
CA ARG A 182 -1.82 -16.90 -18.37
C ARG A 182 -3.23 -16.44 -18.04
N HIS A 183 -3.85 -17.12 -17.08
CA HIS A 183 -5.23 -16.87 -16.71
C HIS A 183 -5.26 -15.54 -15.95
N LEU A 184 -5.14 -14.46 -16.71
CA LEU A 184 -5.07 -13.10 -16.26
C LEU A 184 -6.47 -12.67 -15.86
N MET A 185 -6.70 -12.58 -14.55
CA MET A 185 -8.00 -12.17 -14.03
C MET A 185 -8.04 -10.64 -13.96
N PRO A 186 -9.10 -9.99 -14.48
CA PRO A 186 -9.27 -8.56 -14.31
C PRO A 186 -9.47 -8.22 -12.82
N VAL A 187 -8.72 -7.25 -12.33
CA VAL A 187 -8.78 -6.78 -10.94
C VAL A 187 -8.81 -5.26 -10.88
N ALA A 188 -9.43 -4.73 -9.83
CA ALA A 188 -9.34 -3.32 -9.46
C ALA A 188 -8.34 -3.18 -8.32
N ILE A 189 -7.30 -2.39 -8.52
CA ILE A 189 -6.25 -2.17 -7.52
C ILE A 189 -6.43 -0.79 -6.92
N LYS A 190 -6.73 -0.77 -5.63
CA LYS A 190 -6.88 0.45 -4.84
C LYS A 190 -5.57 0.76 -4.13
N VAL A 191 -5.03 1.95 -4.37
CA VAL A 191 -3.74 2.39 -3.87
C VAL A 191 -3.92 3.64 -3.02
N SER A 192 -3.55 3.56 -1.75
CA SER A 192 -3.71 4.64 -0.77
C SER A 192 -2.85 5.87 -1.13
N HIS A 193 -3.41 7.08 -0.95
CA HIS A 193 -2.63 8.32 -0.99
C HIS A 193 -1.72 8.46 0.23
N VAL A 194 -2.05 7.78 1.34
CA VAL A 194 -1.28 7.84 2.58
C VAL A 194 -0.35 6.63 2.65
N PRO A 195 0.98 6.81 2.71
CA PRO A 195 1.91 5.70 2.90
C PRO A 195 1.76 5.11 4.31
N GLY A 196 1.66 3.77 4.42
CA GLY A 196 1.79 3.06 5.70
C GLY A 196 0.50 2.70 6.45
N TRP A 197 -0.68 2.71 5.81
CA TRP A 197 -1.94 2.21 6.38
C TRP A 197 -2.40 0.91 5.72
#